data_AF-G3QBA0-F1
#
_entry.id   AF-G3QBA0-F1
#
_cell.length_a   1.000
_cell.length_b   1.000
_cell.length_c   1.000
_cell.angle_alpha   90.00
_cell.angle_beta   90.00
_cell.angle_gamma   90.00
#
_symmetry.space_group_name_H-M   'P 1'
#
loop_
_entity.id
_entity.type
_entity.pdbx_description
1 polymer ?
#
loop_
_entity_poly.entity_id
_entity_poly.type
_entity_poly.pdbx_seq_one_letter_code
_entity_poly.pdbx_strand_id
1 'polypeptide(L)'
;MRVTEVEEFLKNPPAGFSVEVLCSGYRVHSDPESSLVLIEDFDSRRGRIVFEQSLGRKVKMQNLWEYSSMRKSLVSKWIYLHMSACEENSSVADEARVTHDESLTKTIVLEHFVVCIDGNNPFIKWQMERGLDWTISSVAGESYSVDVDLTEPLESWAAINIHMINDKLLKVKPVWRDASFTLKYHSDALFDFPHWFGFSKRKFNVLGWTLFLPNTIKTKEKQLFFDFLRGCQREAHTALRDEEESGR
;
A
#
# COMPACT_ATOMS: atom_id res chain seq x y z
N MET A 1 -9.34 -5.17 -3.45
CA MET A 1 -9.11 -3.79 -2.96
C MET A 1 -10.45 -3.13 -2.70
N ARG A 2 -10.61 -2.44 -1.58
CA ARG A 2 -11.74 -1.52 -1.33
C ARG A 2 -11.16 -0.15 -0.96
N VAL A 3 -11.85 0.91 -1.35
CA VAL A 3 -11.49 2.30 -1.01
C VAL A 3 -12.70 2.89 -0.30
N THR A 4 -12.47 3.53 0.83
CA THR A 4 -13.53 4.08 1.68
C THR A 4 -13.13 5.49 2.12
N GLU A 5 -14.06 6.42 2.06
CA GLU A 5 -13.81 7.78 2.53
C GLU A 5 -13.52 7.74 4.04
N VAL A 6 -12.56 8.52 4.53
CA VAL A 6 -12.19 8.49 5.96
C VAL A 6 -13.40 8.82 6.84
N GLU A 7 -14.28 9.73 6.42
CA GLU A 7 -15.49 10.05 7.18
C GLU A 7 -16.46 8.87 7.28
N GLU A 8 -16.57 8.08 6.22
CA GLU A 8 -17.41 6.87 6.20
C GLU A 8 -16.77 5.76 7.05
N PHE A 9 -15.45 5.59 6.95
CA PHE A 9 -14.69 4.65 7.75
C PHE A 9 -14.82 4.93 9.26
N LEU A 10 -14.80 6.20 9.67
CA LEU A 10 -14.97 6.57 11.08
C LEU A 10 -16.40 6.37 11.59
N LYS A 11 -17.40 6.55 10.73
CA LYS A 11 -18.82 6.34 11.09
C LYS A 11 -19.18 4.86 11.16
N ASN A 12 -18.69 4.08 10.19
CA ASN A 12 -18.97 2.66 10.01
C ASN A 12 -17.65 1.88 9.87
N PRO A 13 -16.89 1.71 10.96
CA PRO A 13 -15.62 1.01 10.91
C PRO A 13 -15.83 -0.46 10.48
N PRO A 14 -14.94 -1.02 9.63
CA PRO A 14 -14.99 -2.41 9.26
C PRO A 14 -14.73 -3.33 10.46
N ALA A 15 -15.07 -4.62 10.32
CA ALA A 15 -14.81 -5.60 11.37
C ALA A 15 -13.33 -5.61 11.79
N GLY A 16 -13.09 -5.69 13.10
CA GLY A 16 -11.74 -5.58 13.66
C GLY A 16 -11.27 -4.14 13.90
N PHE A 17 -12.13 -3.12 13.69
CA PHE A 17 -11.83 -1.74 14.04
C PHE A 17 -12.84 -1.17 15.03
N SER A 18 -12.36 -0.34 15.94
CA SER A 18 -13.21 0.46 16.84
C SER A 18 -12.70 1.89 16.91
N VAL A 19 -13.63 2.85 16.95
CA VAL A 19 -13.31 4.28 16.91
C VAL A 19 -13.75 4.93 18.22
N GLU A 20 -12.80 5.58 18.90
CA GLU A 20 -13.02 6.41 20.06
C GLU A 20 -13.04 7.89 19.62
N VAL A 21 -14.11 8.60 19.99
CA VAL A 21 -14.25 10.03 19.69
C VAL A 21 -13.68 10.83 20.86
N LEU A 22 -12.67 11.66 20.57
CA LEU A 22 -11.97 12.51 21.54
C LEU A 22 -12.32 13.99 21.30
N CYS A 23 -12.11 14.84 22.30
CA CYS A 23 -12.33 16.29 22.14
C CYS A 23 -11.46 16.92 21.04
N SER A 24 -10.31 16.31 20.71
CA SER A 24 -9.35 16.79 19.70
C SER A 24 -9.42 16.03 18.36
N GLY A 25 -10.31 15.05 18.21
CA GLY A 25 -10.44 14.25 16.99
C GLY A 25 -10.84 12.80 17.25
N TYR A 26 -10.17 11.84 16.60
CA TYR A 26 -10.52 10.42 16.63
C TYR A 26 -9.30 9.57 16.95
N ARG A 27 -9.52 8.54 17.76
CA ARG A 27 -8.56 7.45 17.96
C ARG A 27 -9.16 6.17 17.40
N VAL A 28 -8.42 5.50 16.53
CA VAL A 28 -8.84 4.28 15.86
C VAL A 28 -8.01 3.13 16.40
N HIS A 29 -8.68 2.12 16.93
CA HIS A 29 -8.07 0.86 17.34
C HIS A 29 -8.31 -0.19 16.27
N SER A 30 -7.33 -1.06 16.06
CA SER A 30 -7.40 -2.17 15.11
C SER A 30 -7.00 -3.48 15.78
N ASP A 31 -7.65 -4.57 15.39
CA ASP A 31 -7.24 -5.93 15.75
C ASP A 31 -5.93 -6.30 15.01
N PRO A 32 -4.81 -6.47 15.72
CA PRO A 32 -3.53 -6.78 15.10
C PRO A 32 -3.48 -8.17 14.48
N GLU A 33 -4.39 -9.08 14.81
CA GLU A 33 -4.40 -10.44 14.26
C GLU A 33 -4.93 -10.46 12.82
N SER A 34 -5.98 -9.68 12.53
CA SER A 34 -6.61 -9.64 11.20
C SER A 34 -6.13 -8.48 10.32
N SER A 35 -5.59 -7.42 10.92
CA SER A 35 -5.38 -6.13 10.26
C SER A 35 -3.92 -5.69 10.37
N LEU A 36 -3.32 -5.33 9.23
CA LEU A 36 -2.03 -4.67 9.14
C LEU A 36 -2.26 -3.21 8.78
N VAL A 37 -2.11 -2.30 9.75
CA VAL A 37 -2.34 -0.87 9.56
C VAL A 37 -1.01 -0.16 9.29
N LEU A 38 -0.91 0.43 8.10
CA LEU A 38 0.25 1.17 7.60
C LEU A 38 -0.14 2.64 7.36
N ILE A 39 -0.80 3.24 8.35
CA ILE A 39 -1.37 4.59 8.27
C ILE A 39 -0.61 5.52 9.22
N GLU A 40 -0.08 6.63 8.72
CA GLU A 40 0.47 7.68 9.57
C GLU A 40 -0.67 8.51 10.16
N ASP A 41 -0.47 9.08 11.35
CA ASP A 41 -1.42 10.05 11.91
C ASP A 41 -1.56 11.25 10.97
N PHE A 42 -2.79 11.73 10.79
CA PHE A 42 -3.05 12.90 9.96
C PHE A 42 -4.18 13.76 10.51
N ASP A 43 -4.16 15.03 10.12
CA ASP A 43 -5.21 15.98 10.47
C ASP A 43 -6.33 15.95 9.43
N SER A 44 -7.56 15.82 9.90
CA SER A 44 -8.76 15.96 9.08
C SER A 44 -9.47 17.28 9.39
N ARG A 45 -10.45 17.66 8.57
CA ARG A 45 -11.33 18.81 8.86
C ARG A 45 -12.07 18.68 10.21
N ARG A 46 -12.22 17.46 10.73
CA ARG A 46 -12.94 17.15 11.98
C ARG A 46 -12.02 16.95 13.18
N GLY A 47 -10.72 17.19 13.04
CA GLY A 47 -9.71 16.98 14.07
C GLY A 47 -8.68 15.92 13.69
N ARG A 48 -7.72 15.69 14.59
CA ARG A 48 -6.61 14.76 14.38
C ARG A 48 -7.08 13.32 14.45
N ILE A 49 -6.64 12.48 13.52
CA ILE A 49 -6.94 11.05 13.51
C ILE A 49 -5.66 10.30 13.85
N VAL A 50 -5.73 9.46 14.88
CA VAL A 50 -4.61 8.65 15.38
C VAL A 50 -4.97 7.18 15.25
N PHE A 51 -4.15 6.41 14.54
CA PHE A 51 -4.32 4.96 14.43
C PHE A 51 -3.41 4.29 15.46
N GLU A 52 -4.02 3.71 16.50
CA GLU A 52 -3.28 3.01 17.53
C GLU A 52 -2.68 1.72 16.96
N GLN A 53 -1.44 1.42 17.35
CA GLN A 53 -0.67 0.26 16.87
C GLN A 53 -0.39 0.25 15.35
N SER A 54 -0.61 1.36 14.66
CA SER A 54 -0.17 1.52 13.28
C SER A 54 1.34 1.52 13.18
N LEU A 55 1.87 0.86 12.15
CA LEU A 55 3.31 0.84 11.86
C LEU A 55 3.75 2.06 11.03
N GLY A 56 2.79 2.87 10.56
CA GLY A 56 3.04 3.96 9.63
C GLY A 56 3.45 3.48 8.24
N ARG A 57 3.73 4.44 7.36
CA ARG A 57 4.02 4.16 5.95
C ARG A 57 5.43 3.62 5.71
N LYS A 58 6.36 3.97 6.60
CA LYS A 58 7.77 3.57 6.53
C LYS A 58 8.08 2.61 7.66
N VAL A 59 7.93 1.32 7.40
CA VAL A 59 8.22 0.28 8.38
C VAL A 59 9.71 -0.03 8.36
N LYS A 60 10.37 0.07 9.52
CA LYS A 60 11.77 -0.35 9.69
C LYS A 60 11.80 -1.70 10.40
N MET A 61 12.58 -2.62 9.86
CA MET A 61 12.83 -3.96 10.41
C MET A 61 14.33 -4.07 10.65
N GLN A 62 14.71 -4.51 11.85
CA GLN A 62 16.10 -4.57 12.31
C GLN A 62 16.69 -5.98 12.23
N ASN A 63 15.84 -7.00 12.11
CA ASN A 63 16.27 -8.40 12.09
C ASN A 63 15.42 -9.25 11.14
N LEU A 64 15.94 -10.43 10.81
CA LEU A 64 15.29 -11.37 9.89
C LEU A 64 13.93 -11.88 10.41
N TRP A 65 13.75 -11.90 11.73
CA TRP A 65 12.50 -12.32 12.34
C TRP A 65 11.39 -11.28 12.10
N GLU A 66 11.66 -10.00 12.36
CA GLU A 66 10.75 -8.90 12.05
C GLU A 66 10.42 -8.85 10.56
N TYR A 67 11.41 -9.07 9.71
CA TYR A 67 11.20 -9.19 8.27
C TYR A 67 10.26 -10.36 7.91
N SER A 68 10.52 -11.55 8.44
CA SER A 68 9.69 -12.74 8.18
C SER A 68 8.26 -12.57 8.70
N SER A 69 8.11 -11.94 9.87
CA SER A 69 6.81 -11.62 10.46
C SER A 69 6.03 -10.60 9.62
N MET A 70 6.71 -9.56 9.14
CA MET A 70 6.12 -8.55 8.24
C MET A 70 5.70 -9.17 6.92
N ARG A 71 6.58 -9.97 6.29
CA ARG A 71 6.27 -10.71 5.07
C ARG A 71 5.03 -11.58 5.25
N LYS A 72 4.95 -12.35 6.33
CA LYS A 72 3.78 -13.17 6.66
C LYS A 72 2.53 -12.33 6.83
N SER A 73 2.63 -11.18 7.50
CA SER A 73 1.48 -10.27 7.72
C SER A 73 0.95 -9.69 6.40
N LEU A 74 1.83 -9.27 5.48
CA LEU A 74 1.44 -8.73 4.17
C LEU A 74 0.66 -9.73 3.31
N VAL A 75 0.88 -11.03 3.50
CA VAL A 75 0.25 -12.10 2.68
C VAL A 75 -0.88 -12.85 3.38
N SER A 76 -1.21 -12.48 4.62
CA SER A 76 -2.24 -13.16 5.42
C SER A 76 -3.28 -12.24 6.03
N LYS A 77 -3.01 -10.93 6.12
CA LYS A 77 -3.89 -9.94 6.77
C LYS A 77 -4.48 -8.97 5.76
N TRP A 78 -5.51 -8.25 6.20
CA TRP A 78 -5.98 -7.06 5.50
C TRP A 78 -5.00 -5.91 5.71
N ILE A 79 -4.47 -5.36 4.63
CA ILE A 79 -3.54 -4.23 4.66
C ILE A 79 -4.34 -2.94 4.51
N TYR A 80 -4.18 -2.02 5.46
CA TYR A 80 -4.85 -0.73 5.47
C TYR A 80 -3.85 0.40 5.26
N LEU A 81 -4.17 1.28 4.32
CA LEU A 81 -3.33 2.40 3.91
C LEU A 81 -4.16 3.67 3.85
N HIS A 82 -3.52 4.80 4.12
CA HIS A 82 -4.13 6.11 4.01
C HIS A 82 -3.68 6.79 2.74
N MET A 83 -4.65 7.40 2.06
CA MET A 83 -4.46 8.08 0.79
C MET A 83 -5.08 9.47 0.87
N SER A 84 -4.44 10.41 0.19
CA SER A 84 -4.99 11.76 0.01
C SER A 84 -5.22 12.03 -1.48
N ALA A 85 -6.47 12.39 -1.82
CA ALA A 85 -6.78 12.92 -3.14
C ALA A 85 -6.45 14.42 -3.13
N CYS A 86 -5.55 14.83 -4.02
CA CYS A 86 -5.05 16.20 -4.09
C CYS A 86 -5.41 16.86 -5.41
N GLU A 87 -5.64 18.17 -5.39
CA GLU A 87 -5.80 18.95 -6.61
C GLU A 87 -4.42 19.35 -7.16
N GLU A 88 -4.18 19.09 -8.44
CA GLU A 88 -2.97 19.56 -9.11
C GLU A 88 -3.14 21.04 -9.49
N ASN A 89 -2.51 21.94 -8.73
CA ASN A 89 -2.46 23.36 -9.09
C ASN A 89 -1.54 23.54 -10.30
N SER A 90 -2.10 23.62 -11.51
CA SER A 90 -1.37 24.10 -12.69
C SER A 90 -1.30 25.62 -12.69
N SER A 91 -0.40 26.22 -11.92
CA SER A 91 -0.05 27.64 -12.14
C SER A 91 1.13 27.73 -13.10
N VAL A 92 0.82 28.12 -14.34
CA VAL A 92 1.77 28.73 -15.28
C VAL A 92 2.33 30.00 -14.64
N ALA A 93 3.62 30.25 -14.91
CA ALA A 93 4.48 31.29 -14.37
C ALA A 93 3.85 32.68 -14.15
N ASP A 94 4.22 33.32 -13.03
CA ASP A 94 4.80 34.66 -13.09
C ASP A 94 5.80 34.84 -11.94
N GLU A 95 6.99 35.31 -12.32
CA GLU A 95 8.12 35.59 -11.46
C GLU A 95 7.81 36.72 -10.49
N ALA A 96 8.15 36.56 -9.20
CA ALA A 96 9.17 37.36 -8.55
C ALA A 96 9.28 37.09 -7.04
N ARG A 97 10.55 36.92 -6.62
CA ARG A 97 11.15 37.07 -5.27
C ARG A 97 11.27 35.81 -4.42
N VAL A 98 12.37 35.12 -4.71
CA VAL A 98 13.32 34.49 -3.79
C VAL A 98 13.13 34.91 -2.32
N THR A 99 12.64 33.98 -1.51
CA THR A 99 13.14 33.77 -0.14
C THR A 99 13.21 32.26 0.05
N HIS A 100 14.35 31.76 0.53
CA HIS A 100 14.63 30.34 0.72
C HIS A 100 13.65 29.72 1.72
N ASP A 101 12.68 28.96 1.21
CA ASP A 101 12.04 27.87 1.94
C ASP A 101 11.57 26.83 0.89
N GLU A 102 12.22 25.67 0.87
CA GLU A 102 11.99 24.64 -0.14
C GLU A 102 10.65 23.94 0.09
N SER A 103 9.84 23.88 -0.98
CA SER A 103 8.77 22.90 -1.19
C SER A 103 7.49 23.04 -0.36
N LEU A 104 6.73 24.11 -0.60
CA LEU A 104 5.26 24.06 -0.48
C LEU A 104 4.62 24.64 -1.74
N THR A 105 4.65 23.88 -2.84
CA THR A 105 3.51 23.88 -3.75
C THR A 105 2.28 23.57 -2.90
N LYS A 106 1.49 24.59 -2.58
CA LYS A 106 0.30 24.51 -1.73
C LYS A 106 -0.68 23.54 -2.38
N THR A 107 -0.53 22.27 -2.05
CA THR A 107 -1.32 21.18 -2.59
C THR A 107 -2.56 21.12 -1.74
N ILE A 108 -3.71 21.38 -2.33
CA ILE A 108 -4.97 21.34 -1.61
C ILE A 108 -5.36 19.86 -1.52
N VAL A 109 -5.28 19.30 -0.31
CA VAL A 109 -5.85 17.98 -0.03
C VAL A 109 -7.36 18.12 -0.04
N LEU A 110 -7.97 17.46 -1.00
CA LEU A 110 -9.41 17.53 -1.24
C LEU A 110 -10.14 16.61 -0.25
N GLU A 111 -9.68 15.37 -0.19
CA GLU A 111 -10.34 14.31 0.58
C GLU A 111 -9.34 13.21 0.98
N HIS A 112 -9.63 12.52 2.08
CA HIS A 112 -8.82 11.43 2.60
C HIS A 112 -9.57 10.11 2.46
N PHE A 113 -8.85 9.08 2.06
CA PHE A 113 -9.38 7.73 1.85
C PHE A 113 -8.57 6.71 2.63
N VAL A 114 -9.25 5.67 3.09
CA VAL A 114 -8.64 4.44 3.58
C VAL A 114 -8.76 3.39 2.49
N VAL A 115 -7.63 2.87 2.03
CA VAL A 115 -7.57 1.76 1.07
C VAL A 115 -7.30 0.48 1.85
N CYS A 116 -8.15 -0.53 1.64
CA CYS A 116 -7.94 -1.87 2.18
C CYS A 116 -7.64 -2.89 1.08
N ILE A 117 -6.61 -3.69 1.31
CA ILE A 117 -6.14 -4.73 0.40
C ILE A 117 -6.18 -6.06 1.13
N ASP A 118 -6.75 -7.08 0.50
CA ASP A 118 -6.74 -8.43 1.04
C ASP A 118 -5.39 -9.09 0.69
N GLY A 119 -4.49 -9.19 1.67
CA GLY A 119 -3.20 -9.86 1.50
C GLY A 119 -3.35 -11.38 1.31
N ASN A 120 -4.43 -11.98 1.81
CA ASN A 120 -4.70 -13.40 1.67
C ASN A 120 -5.30 -13.76 0.29
N ASN A 121 -5.63 -12.76 -0.54
CA ASN A 121 -6.08 -13.00 -1.89
C ASN A 121 -4.97 -13.69 -2.71
N PRO A 122 -5.24 -14.83 -3.38
CA PRO A 122 -4.23 -15.59 -4.12
C PRO A 122 -3.37 -14.77 -5.08
N PHE A 123 -3.99 -13.81 -5.80
CA PHE A 123 -3.29 -12.99 -6.77
C PHE A 123 -2.41 -11.93 -6.09
N ILE A 124 -2.95 -11.20 -5.10
CA ILE A 124 -2.18 -10.21 -4.34
C ILE A 124 -1.03 -10.87 -3.58
N LYS A 125 -1.32 -12.01 -2.94
CA LYS A 125 -0.32 -12.82 -2.25
C LYS A 125 0.83 -13.17 -3.18
N TRP A 126 0.54 -13.73 -4.35
CA TRP A 126 1.56 -14.09 -5.34
C TRP A 126 2.36 -12.87 -5.82
N GLN A 127 1.70 -11.74 -6.08
CA GLN A 127 2.39 -10.50 -6.50
C GLN A 127 3.29 -9.94 -5.40
N MET A 128 2.82 -9.95 -4.16
CA MET A 128 3.59 -9.51 -3.00
C MET A 128 4.78 -10.43 -2.75
N GLU A 129 4.57 -11.74 -2.75
CA GLU A 129 5.66 -12.73 -2.58
C GLU A 129 6.72 -12.58 -3.67
N ARG A 130 6.30 -12.57 -4.94
CA ARG A 130 7.22 -12.39 -6.07
C ARG A 130 7.92 -11.03 -6.04
N GLY A 131 7.21 -9.96 -5.74
CA GLY A 131 7.76 -8.61 -5.66
C GLY A 131 8.81 -8.52 -4.56
N LEU A 132 8.52 -9.08 -3.38
CA LEU A 132 9.48 -9.18 -2.28
C LEU A 132 10.68 -10.05 -2.68
N ASP A 133 10.48 -11.25 -3.22
CA ASP A 133 11.56 -12.15 -3.61
C ASP A 133 12.48 -11.57 -4.68
N TRP A 134 11.93 -10.84 -5.66
CA TRP A 134 12.73 -10.13 -6.67
C TRP A 134 13.48 -8.92 -6.10
N THR A 135 12.95 -8.29 -5.06
CA THR A 135 13.54 -7.07 -4.48
C THR A 135 14.53 -7.34 -3.36
N ILE A 136 14.50 -8.53 -2.75
CA ILE A 136 15.51 -8.94 -1.79
C ILE A 136 16.77 -9.37 -2.56
N SER A 137 17.91 -8.80 -2.20
CA SER A 137 19.20 -9.29 -2.66
C SER A 137 19.47 -10.64 -1.98
N SER A 138 19.85 -11.67 -2.74
CA SER A 138 20.24 -12.99 -2.19
C SER A 138 21.47 -12.95 -1.29
N VAL A 139 22.09 -11.78 -1.10
CA VAL A 139 23.30 -11.60 -0.31
C VAL A 139 22.91 -11.31 1.15
N ALA A 140 23.16 -12.28 2.02
CA ALA A 140 23.05 -12.09 3.47
C ALA A 140 24.00 -10.98 3.91
N GLY A 141 23.47 -9.96 4.60
CA GLY A 141 24.26 -8.85 5.12
C GLY A 141 23.87 -7.47 4.58
N GLU A 142 23.04 -7.34 3.55
CA GLU A 142 22.72 -6.04 2.95
C GLU A 142 21.47 -5.39 3.55
N SER A 143 21.51 -4.08 3.80
CA SER A 143 20.29 -3.32 4.13
C SER A 143 19.61 -2.84 2.86
N TYR A 144 18.31 -3.09 2.74
CA TYR A 144 17.53 -2.72 1.57
C TYR A 144 16.26 -1.96 1.93
N SER A 145 15.78 -1.16 0.99
CA SER A 145 14.51 -0.45 1.10
C SER A 145 13.64 -0.82 -0.09
N VAL A 146 12.48 -1.39 0.17
CA VAL A 146 11.50 -1.76 -0.85
C VAL A 146 10.32 -0.82 -0.76
N ASP A 147 10.05 -0.10 -1.85
CA ASP A 147 8.86 0.72 -2.02
C ASP A 147 7.80 -0.08 -2.79
N VAL A 148 6.64 -0.26 -2.16
CA VAL A 148 5.48 -0.92 -2.77
C VAL A 148 4.51 0.15 -3.24
N ASP A 149 4.27 0.24 -4.54
CA ASP A 149 3.46 1.28 -5.16
C ASP A 149 2.09 0.76 -5.61
N LEU A 150 1.05 1.53 -5.27
CA LEU A 150 -0.36 1.31 -5.54
C LEU A 150 -0.98 2.47 -6.35
N THR A 151 -0.16 3.30 -6.99
CA THR A 151 -0.66 4.40 -7.83
C THR A 151 -1.52 3.87 -8.99
N GLU A 152 -1.00 2.90 -9.75
CA GLU A 152 -1.69 2.29 -10.90
C GLU A 152 -3.05 1.63 -10.56
N PRO A 153 -3.17 0.76 -9.52
CA PRO A 153 -4.47 0.20 -9.14
C PRO A 153 -5.48 1.27 -8.72
N LEU A 154 -4.99 2.35 -8.11
CA LEU A 154 -5.81 3.43 -7.60
C LEU A 154 -6.30 4.36 -8.70
N GLU A 155 -5.46 4.69 -9.68
CA GLU A 155 -5.87 5.38 -10.90
C GLU A 155 -6.92 4.57 -11.68
N SER A 156 -6.69 3.25 -11.79
CA SER A 156 -7.64 2.34 -12.43
C SER A 156 -8.98 2.28 -11.67
N TRP A 157 -8.95 2.26 -10.33
CA TRP A 157 -10.14 2.33 -9.50
C TRP A 157 -10.86 3.68 -9.65
N ALA A 158 -10.12 4.79 -9.65
CA ALA A 158 -10.65 6.14 -9.79
C ALA A 158 -11.35 6.33 -11.14
N ALA A 159 -10.79 5.79 -12.21
CA ALA A 159 -11.37 5.83 -13.56
C ALA A 159 -12.73 5.10 -13.66
N ILE A 160 -12.96 4.08 -12.83
CA ILE A 160 -14.23 3.34 -12.80
C ILE A 160 -15.23 4.03 -11.85
N ASN A 161 -14.74 4.62 -10.77
CA ASN A 161 -15.55 5.25 -9.73
C ASN A 161 -15.64 6.77 -9.88
N ILE A 162 -15.46 7.28 -11.11
CA ILE A 162 -15.46 8.72 -11.42
C ILE A 162 -16.69 9.42 -10.84
N HIS A 163 -17.88 8.79 -10.91
CA HIS A 163 -19.11 9.36 -10.35
C HIS A 163 -19.06 9.58 -8.82
N MET A 164 -18.38 8.70 -8.08
CA MET A 164 -18.23 8.79 -6.63
C MET A 164 -17.30 9.94 -6.22
N ILE A 165 -16.36 10.29 -7.11
CA ILE A 165 -15.37 11.35 -6.89
C ILE A 165 -15.91 12.71 -7.39
N ASN A 166 -16.52 12.76 -8.59
CA ASN A 166 -16.95 13.99 -9.26
C ASN A 166 -18.17 14.69 -8.63
N ASP A 167 -19.03 13.98 -7.89
CA ASP A 167 -20.24 14.60 -7.30
C ASP A 167 -19.90 15.65 -6.22
N LYS A 168 -18.71 15.57 -5.63
CA LYS A 168 -18.15 16.57 -4.71
C LYS A 168 -17.03 17.42 -5.33
N LEU A 169 -16.29 16.88 -6.32
CA LEU A 169 -15.09 17.49 -6.89
C LEU A 169 -15.37 18.12 -8.25
N LEU A 170 -15.58 19.44 -8.26
CA LEU A 170 -15.68 20.24 -9.47
C LEU A 170 -14.50 19.97 -10.43
N LYS A 171 -14.76 19.34 -11.58
CA LYS A 171 -14.01 19.40 -12.86
C LYS A 171 -12.51 19.06 -12.88
N VAL A 172 -11.86 18.69 -11.78
CA VAL A 172 -10.40 18.51 -11.73
C VAL A 172 -10.01 17.05 -11.51
N LYS A 173 -8.95 16.62 -12.20
CA LYS A 173 -8.37 15.27 -12.08
C LYS A 173 -7.63 15.17 -10.75
N PRO A 174 -8.05 14.31 -9.80
CA PRO A 174 -7.34 14.16 -8.53
C PRO A 174 -6.00 13.45 -8.75
N VAL A 175 -4.96 13.96 -8.10
CA VAL A 175 -3.67 13.29 -7.97
C VAL A 175 -3.65 12.54 -6.66
N TRP A 176 -3.40 11.23 -6.73
CA TRP A 176 -3.28 10.40 -5.54
C TRP A 176 -1.91 10.58 -4.91
N ARG A 177 -1.90 11.07 -3.68
CA ARG A 177 -0.70 11.06 -2.85
C ARG A 177 -0.76 9.88 -1.90
N ASP A 178 0.42 9.53 -1.41
CA ASP A 178 0.61 8.54 -0.36
C ASP A 178 0.31 7.10 -0.78
N ALA A 179 0.19 6.86 -2.09
CA ALA A 179 -0.10 5.58 -2.75
C ALA A 179 0.99 4.52 -2.64
N SER A 180 2.02 4.73 -1.82
CA SER A 180 3.08 3.75 -1.61
C SER A 180 3.43 3.61 -0.14
N PHE A 181 3.93 2.44 0.23
CA PHE A 181 4.55 2.23 1.53
C PHE A 181 5.95 1.64 1.37
N THR A 182 6.82 1.94 2.33
CA THR A 182 8.23 1.55 2.29
C THR A 182 8.52 0.54 3.39
N LEU A 183 9.12 -0.57 3.01
CA LEU A 183 9.69 -1.57 3.91
C LEU A 183 11.21 -1.39 3.92
N LYS A 184 11.78 -1.05 5.08
CA LYS A 184 13.22 -0.89 5.25
C LYS A 184 13.75 -2.02 6.10
N TYR A 185 14.57 -2.88 5.50
CA TYR A 185 15.33 -3.87 6.24
C TYR A 185 16.73 -3.33 6.48
N HIS A 186 17.13 -3.25 7.76
CA HIS A 186 18.51 -2.95 8.14
C HIS A 186 19.19 -4.24 8.55
N SER A 187 20.36 -4.50 7.98
CA SER A 187 21.22 -5.60 8.39
C SER A 187 22.30 -5.06 9.33
N ASP A 188 22.68 -5.81 10.36
CA ASP A 188 23.76 -5.44 11.28
C ASP A 188 25.17 -5.60 10.66
N ALA A 189 25.27 -5.58 9.33
CA ALA A 189 26.55 -5.73 8.65
C ALA A 189 27.37 -4.45 8.75
N LEU A 190 28.62 -4.61 9.18
CA LEU A 190 29.64 -3.56 9.24
C LEU A 190 30.02 -2.99 7.85
N PHE A 191 29.57 -3.61 6.76
CA PHE A 191 29.94 -3.29 5.38
C PHE A 191 28.71 -3.27 4.47
N ASP A 192 27.95 -2.19 4.54
CA ASP A 192 26.72 -2.01 3.78
C ASP A 192 26.92 -1.09 2.57
N PHE A 193 27.96 -1.41 1.78
CA PHE A 193 28.36 -0.60 0.64
C PHE A 193 27.23 -0.38 -0.38
N PRO A 194 26.43 -1.40 -0.78
CA PRO A 194 25.32 -1.19 -1.71
C PRO A 194 24.26 -0.23 -1.18
N HIS A 195 24.03 -0.21 0.14
CA HIS A 195 23.14 0.75 0.79
C HIS A 195 23.74 2.17 0.79
N TRP A 196 25.02 2.31 1.13
CA TRP A 196 25.72 3.60 1.10
C TRP A 196 25.79 4.21 -0.30
N PHE A 197 25.87 3.40 -1.35
CA PHE A 197 25.85 3.85 -2.75
C PHE A 197 24.42 3.97 -3.33
N GLY A 198 23.37 3.71 -2.56
CA GLY A 198 21.98 3.92 -2.97
C GLY A 198 21.40 2.87 -3.93
N PHE A 199 22.10 1.77 -4.21
CA PHE A 199 21.64 0.67 -5.06
C PHE A 199 20.61 -0.24 -4.37
N SER A 200 20.41 -0.06 -3.05
CA SER A 200 19.52 -0.89 -2.24
C SER A 200 18.05 -0.44 -2.23
N LYS A 201 17.74 0.68 -2.89
CA LYS A 201 16.36 1.16 -3.06
C LYS A 201 15.73 0.48 -4.27
N ARG A 202 14.71 -0.35 -4.03
CA ARG A 202 13.97 -1.03 -5.08
C ARG A 202 12.49 -0.69 -4.96
N LYS A 203 11.81 -0.65 -6.10
CA LYS A 203 10.38 -0.33 -6.18
C LYS A 203 9.68 -1.39 -7.02
N PHE A 204 8.53 -1.87 -6.56
CA PHE A 204 7.65 -2.68 -7.40
C PHE A 204 6.20 -2.22 -7.25
N ASN A 205 5.43 -2.41 -8.32
CA ASN A 205 4.03 -2.03 -8.36
C ASN A 205 3.18 -3.26 -8.07
N VAL A 206 2.12 -3.09 -7.28
CA VAL A 206 1.10 -4.13 -7.12
C VAL A 206 -0.02 -3.82 -8.11
N LEU A 207 -0.20 -4.68 -9.11
CA LEU A 207 -1.28 -4.45 -10.08
C LEU A 207 -2.62 -4.69 -9.41
N GLY A 208 -3.56 -3.78 -9.66
CA GLY A 208 -4.91 -3.89 -9.13
C GLY A 208 -5.71 -4.98 -9.81
N TRP A 209 -6.68 -5.53 -9.08
CA TRP A 209 -7.73 -6.39 -9.64
C TRP A 209 -8.47 -5.75 -10.81
N THR A 210 -8.43 -4.42 -10.92
CA THR A 210 -9.16 -3.61 -11.90
C THR A 210 -8.65 -3.70 -13.33
N LEU A 211 -7.42 -4.18 -13.57
CA LEU A 211 -6.89 -4.27 -14.93
C LEU A 211 -7.37 -5.49 -15.73
N PHE A 212 -8.13 -6.42 -15.15
CA PHE A 212 -8.44 -7.67 -15.84
C PHE A 212 -9.90 -8.07 -15.93
N LEU A 213 -10.87 -7.17 -15.71
CA LEU A 213 -12.25 -7.46 -16.10
C LEU A 213 -12.98 -6.21 -16.60
N PRO A 214 -13.00 -5.94 -17.92
CA PRO A 214 -14.15 -5.24 -18.48
C PRO A 214 -15.42 -5.99 -18.05
N ASN A 215 -16.42 -5.25 -17.56
CA ASN A 215 -17.70 -5.76 -17.05
C ASN A 215 -18.52 -6.57 -18.07
N THR A 216 -17.98 -6.83 -19.26
CA THR A 216 -18.57 -7.58 -20.37
C THR A 216 -18.11 -9.04 -20.48
N ILE A 217 -17.12 -9.48 -19.70
CA ILE A 217 -16.62 -10.87 -19.79
C ILE A 217 -17.50 -11.84 -18.98
N LYS A 218 -17.99 -12.88 -19.66
CA LYS A 218 -18.85 -13.94 -19.12
C LYS A 218 -18.20 -14.63 -17.92
N THR A 219 -19.00 -14.95 -16.90
CA THR A 219 -18.60 -15.56 -15.62
C THR A 219 -17.67 -16.79 -15.75
N LYS A 220 -17.72 -17.52 -16.87
CA LYS A 220 -16.86 -18.68 -17.14
C LYS A 220 -15.40 -18.34 -17.43
N GLU A 221 -15.12 -17.23 -18.11
CA GLU A 221 -13.74 -16.80 -18.40
C GLU A 221 -13.07 -16.23 -17.16
N LYS A 222 -13.84 -15.54 -16.30
CA LYS A 222 -13.41 -15.16 -14.95
C LYS A 222 -12.96 -16.38 -14.15
N GLN A 223 -13.78 -17.43 -14.16
CA GLN A 223 -13.50 -18.67 -13.45
C GLN A 223 -12.23 -19.35 -13.97
N LEU A 224 -12.06 -19.45 -15.30
CA LEU A 224 -10.87 -20.01 -15.94
C LEU A 224 -9.59 -19.25 -15.61
N PHE A 225 -9.64 -17.92 -15.54
CA PHE A 225 -8.47 -17.12 -15.16
C PHE A 225 -8.09 -17.32 -13.67
N PHE A 226 -9.08 -17.34 -12.77
CA PHE A 226 -8.82 -17.68 -11.36
C PHE A 226 -8.35 -19.13 -11.17
N ASP A 227 -8.81 -20.05 -12.00
CA ASP A 227 -8.36 -21.44 -12.01
C ASP A 227 -6.94 -21.57 -12.55
N PHE A 228 -6.58 -20.78 -13.57
CA PHE A 228 -5.21 -20.66 -14.10
C PHE A 228 -4.26 -20.07 -13.05
N LEU A 229 -4.63 -18.97 -12.38
CA LEU A 229 -3.83 -18.40 -11.30
C LEU A 229 -3.66 -19.39 -10.12
N ARG A 230 -4.72 -20.11 -9.75
CA ARG A 230 -4.63 -21.22 -8.77
C ARG A 230 -3.82 -22.41 -9.29
N GLY A 231 -3.70 -22.57 -10.61
CA GLY A 231 -2.81 -23.53 -11.26
C GLY A 231 -1.35 -23.13 -11.08
N CYS A 232 -1.00 -21.89 -11.47
CA CYS A 232 0.35 -21.35 -11.28
C CYS A 232 0.79 -21.35 -9.80
N GLN A 233 -0.12 -21.09 -8.87
CA GLN A 233 0.17 -21.13 -7.43
C GLN A 233 0.40 -22.56 -6.92
N ARG A 234 -0.29 -23.56 -7.50
CA ARG A 234 -0.05 -24.98 -7.19
C ARG A 234 1.29 -25.45 -7.75
N GLU A 235 1.62 -25.07 -8.99
CA GLU A 235 2.89 -25.41 -9.63
C GLU A 235 4.10 -24.85 -8.85
N ALA A 236 4.01 -23.60 -8.38
CA ALA A 236 5.03 -22.98 -7.53
C ALA A 236 5.23 -23.70 -6.18
N HIS A 237 4.15 -24.21 -5.57
CA HIS A 237 4.21 -24.99 -4.33
C HIS A 237 4.80 -26.39 -4.51
N THR A 238 4.58 -27.04 -5.66
CA THR A 238 5.24 -28.31 -6.02
C THR A 238 6.72 -28.12 -6.30
N ALA A 239 7.11 -27.07 -7.04
CA ALA A 239 8.52 -26.79 -7.32
C ALA A 239 9.35 -26.56 -6.06
N LEU A 240 8.78 -25.93 -5.03
CA LEU A 240 9.44 -25.74 -3.72
C LEU A 240 9.53 -27.02 -2.88
N ARG A 241 8.61 -27.99 -3.07
CA ARG A 241 8.69 -29.30 -2.41
C ARG A 241 9.72 -30.21 -3.07
N ASP A 242 9.85 -30.13 -4.39
CA ASP A 242 10.80 -30.96 -5.14
C ASP A 242 12.26 -30.52 -4.88
N GLU A 243 12.52 -29.24 -4.58
CA GLU A 243 13.85 -28.77 -4.13
C GLU A 243 14.20 -29.20 -2.70
N GLU A 244 13.21 -29.32 -1.78
CA GLU A 244 13.46 -29.84 -0.42
C GLU A 244 13.71 -31.35 -0.39
N GLU A 245 13.13 -32.13 -1.31
CA GLU A 245 13.36 -33.58 -1.42
C GLU A 245 14.62 -33.95 -2.21
N SER A 246 15.11 -33.09 -3.12
CA SER A 246 16.34 -33.33 -3.88
C SER A 246 17.64 -32.96 -3.13
N GLY A 247 17.52 -32.37 -1.93
CA GLY A 247 18.66 -31.94 -1.09
C GLY A 247 19.10 -32.93 0.01
N ARG A 248 18.70 -34.21 -0.06
CA ARG A 248 19.17 -35.28 0.85
C ARG A 248 20.11 -36.26 0.17
#